data_AF-A0A5P8WBV4-F1
#
_entry.id   AF-A0A5P8WBV4-F1
#
_cell.length_a   1.000
_cell.length_b   1.000
_cell.length_c   1.000
_cell.angle_alpha   90.00
_cell.angle_beta   90.00
_cell.angle_gamma   90.00
#
_symmetry.space_group_name_H-M   'P 1'
#
loop_
_entity.id
_entity.type
_entity.pdbx_description
1 polymer ?
#
loop_
_entity_poly.entity_id
_entity_poly.type
_entity_poly.pdbx_seq_one_letter_code
_entity_poly.pdbx_strand_id
1 'polypeptide(L)' 'MLAAERGKEKIAVEIKTFLSDSPLTDYHAALGQFLNYRLALEIIDPTRVLYLAVPMGAYEAFF' A
#
# COMPACT_ATOMS: atom_id res chain seq x y z
N MET A 1 -4.24 -6.88 -3.24
CA MET A 1 -3.40 -5.97 -4.05
C MET A 1 -4.03 -5.85 -5.42
N LEU A 2 -4.06 -4.63 -5.98
CA LEU A 2 -4.47 -4.36 -7.35
C LEU A 2 -3.24 -3.97 -8.18
N ALA A 3 -3.28 -4.27 -9.48
CA ALA A 3 -2.31 -3.79 -10.45
C ALA A 3 -3.03 -2.93 -11.48
N ALA A 4 -2.42 -1.82 -11.87
CA ALA A 4 -2.98 -0.93 -12.89
C ALA A 4 -1.85 -0.35 -13.75
N GLU A 5 -2.20 -0.02 -15.00
CA GLU A 5 -1.26 0.54 -15.97
C GLU A 5 -1.94 1.68 -16.74
N ARG A 6 -1.21 2.78 -16.96
CA ARG A 6 -1.64 3.91 -17.79
C ARG A 6 -0.49 4.36 -18.67
N GLY A 7 -0.57 4.01 -19.96
CA GLY A 7 0.54 4.25 -20.89
C GLY A 7 1.78 3.47 -20.45
N LYS A 8 2.84 4.19 -20.07
CA LYS A 8 4.10 3.58 -19.57
C LYS A 8 4.16 3.47 -18.04
N GLU A 9 3.21 4.06 -17.32
CA GLU A 9 3.17 4.04 -15.87
C GLU A 9 2.52 2.74 -15.40
N LYS A 10 3.22 2.01 -14.52
CA LYS A 10 2.70 0.81 -13.87
C LYS A 10 2.66 1.02 -12.37
N ILE A 11 1.53 0.67 -11.76
CA ILE A 11 1.36 0.76 -10.32
C ILE A 11 0.83 -0.56 -9.74
N ALA A 12 1.25 -0.83 -8.52
CA ALA A 12 0.59 -1.77 -7.62
C ALA A 12 -0.05 -0.96 -6.49
N VAL A 13 -1.27 -1.34 -6.09
CA VAL A 13 -2.00 -0.67 -5.01
C VAL A 13 -2.39 -1.69 -3.95
N GLU A 14 -1.89 -1.50 -2.74
CA GLU A 14 -2.35 -2.21 -1.56
C GLU A 14 -3.45 -1.38 -0.88
N ILE A 15 -4.63 -1.96 -0.68
CA ILE A 15 -5.78 -1.26 -0.08
C ILE A 15 -5.88 -1.67 1.38
N LYS A 16 -5.94 -0.70 2.29
CA LYS A 16 -6.13 -0.91 3.73
C LYS A 16 -7.25 -0.02 4.23
N THR A 17 -8.11 -0.56 5.09
CA THR A 17 -9.33 0.12 5.54
C THR A 17 -9.18 0.82 6.90
N PHE A 18 -8.16 0.47 7.71
CA PHE A 18 -7.89 1.08 9.03
C PHE A 18 -9.13 1.16 9.94
N LEU A 19 -9.92 0.07 9.98
CA LEU A 19 -11.19 0.01 10.73
C LEU A 19 -11.08 -0.64 12.11
N SER A 20 -9.88 -1.09 12.52
CA SER A 20 -9.74 -1.70 13.84
C SER A 20 -9.77 -0.67 14.96
N ASP A 21 -10.01 -1.15 16.18
CA ASP A 21 -9.99 -0.33 17.40
C ASP A 21 -8.61 0.33 17.66
N SER A 22 -7.55 -0.10 16.96
CA SER A 22 -6.20 0.44 17.06
C SER A 22 -5.59 0.67 15.66
N PRO A 23 -5.69 1.90 15.12
CA PRO A 23 -5.04 2.27 13.86
C PRO A 23 -3.53 2.02 13.85
N LEU A 24 -2.87 2.09 15.01
CA LEU A 24 -1.44 1.78 15.16
C LEU A 24 -1.14 0.30 14.89
N THR A 25 -2.01 -0.61 15.35
CA THR A 25 -1.88 -2.04 15.08
C THR A 25 -2.07 -2.32 13.59
N ASP A 26 -3.09 -1.71 12.98
CA ASP A 26 -3.33 -1.82 11.53
C ASP A 26 -2.15 -1.27 10.73
N TYR A 27 -1.54 -0.17 11.18
CA TYR A 27 -0.34 0.41 10.58
C TYR A 27 0.85 -0.55 10.61
N HIS A 28 1.18 -1.15 11.75
CA HIS A 28 2.29 -2.10 11.84
C HIS A 28 2.12 -3.30 10.91
N ALA A 29 0.89 -3.84 10.82
CA ALA A 29 0.58 -4.92 9.89
C ALA A 29 0.69 -4.48 8.42
N ALA A 30 0.13 -3.31 8.08
CA ALA A 30 0.20 -2.74 6.74
C ALA A 30 1.65 -2.43 6.31
N LEU A 31 2.47 -1.87 7.20
CA LEU A 31 3.87 -1.54 6.92
C LEU A 31 4.69 -2.81 6.63
N GLY A 32 4.54 -3.85 7.44
CA GLY A 32 5.23 -5.12 7.21
C GLY A 32 4.89 -5.74 5.86
N GLN A 33 3.60 -5.76 5.52
CA GLN A 33 3.13 -6.29 4.24
C GLN A 33 3.61 -5.43 3.06
N PHE A 34 3.52 -4.10 3.18
CA PHE A 34 3.99 -3.16 2.16
C PHE A 34 5.47 -3.32 1.86
N LEU A 35 6.31 -3.44 2.89
CA LEU A 35 7.76 -3.63 2.72
C LEU A 35 8.09 -4.95 2.01
N ASN A 36 7.39 -6.04 2.34
CA ASN A 36 7.57 -7.33 1.68
C ASN A 36 7.23 -7.25 0.18
N TYR A 37 6.12 -6.60 -0.17
CA TYR A 37 5.75 -6.43 -1.57
C TYR A 37 6.67 -5.50 -2.33
N ARG A 38 7.15 -4.42 -1.70
CA ARG A 38 8.13 -3.53 -2.32
C ARG A 38 9.40 -4.28 -2.68
N LEU A 39 9.92 -5.10 -1.75
CA LEU A 39 11.10 -5.92 -2.00
C LEU A 39 10.88 -6.92 -3.14
N ALA A 40 9.71 -7.56 -3.19
CA ALA A 40 9.37 -8.47 -4.28
C ALA A 40 9.30 -7.74 -5.62
N LEU A 41 8.66 -6.57 -5.68
CA LEU A 41 8.52 -5.75 -6.89
C LEU A 41 9.86 -5.25 -7.42
N GLU A 42 10.80 -4.88 -6.54
CA GLU A 42 12.16 -4.49 -6.92
C GLU A 42 12.89 -5.59 -7.71
N ILE A 43 12.53 -6.86 -7.49
CA ILE A 43 13.13 -8.02 -8.18
C ILE A 43 12.35 -8.38 -9.45
N ILE A 44 11.01 -8.40 -9.39
CA ILE A 44 10.17 -8.98 -10.45
C ILE A 44 9.64 -7.96 -11.48
N ASP A 45 9.39 -6.72 -11.07
CA ASP A 45 8.90 -5.63 -11.93
C ASP A 45 9.33 -4.27 -11.34
N PRO A 46 10.64 -3.92 -11.42
CA PRO A 46 11.20 -2.74 -10.74
C PRO A 46 10.64 -1.42 -11.26
N THR A 47 9.96 -1.43 -12.41
CA THR A 47 9.31 -0.24 -12.98
C THR A 47 7.93 0.03 -12.36
N ARG A 48 7.38 -0.93 -11.61
CA ARG A 48 6.05 -0.83 -11.03
C ARG A 48 6.10 -0.24 -9.62
N VAL A 49 5.54 0.95 -9.47
CA VAL A 49 5.54 1.68 -8.21
C VAL A 49 4.43 1.14 -7.30
N LEU A 50 4.77 0.82 -6.05
CA LEU A 50 3.81 0.37 -5.04
C LEU A 50 3.24 1.56 -4.25
N TYR A 51 1.91 1.66 -4.20
CA TYR A 51 1.16 2.62 -3.41
C TYR A 51 0.32 1.93 -2.33
N LEU A 52 0.16 2.60 -1.19
CA LEU A 52 -0.78 2.22 -0.14
C LEU A 52 -2.00 3.13 -0.22
N ALA A 53 -3.16 2.56 -0.56
CA ALA A 53 -4.43 3.27 -0.55
C ALA A 53 -5.05 3.21 0.86
N VAL A 54 -5.37 4.39 1.38
CA VAL A 54 -5.89 4.64 2.73
C VAL A 54 -7.16 5.51 2.61
N PRO A 55 -8.24 5.23 3.38
CA PRO A 55 -9.40 6.10 3.43
C PRO A 55 -9.04 7.51 3.87
N MET A 56 -9.70 8.53 3.32
CA MET A 56 -9.42 9.92 3.66
C MET A 56 -9.55 10.19 5.16
N GLY A 57 -10.59 9.67 5.81
CA GLY A 57 -10.77 9.84 7.25
C GLY A 57 -9.66 9.20 8.10
N ALA A 58 -9.06 8.10 7.63
CA ALA A 58 -7.91 7.48 8.30
C ALA A 58 -6.63 8.29 8.03
N TYR A 59 -6.47 8.85 6.83
CA TYR A 59 -5.37 9.77 6.52
C TYR A 59 -5.41 11.00 7.43
N GLU A 60 -6.53 11.72 7.47
CA GLU A 60 -6.66 12.96 8.26
C GLU A 60 -6.58 12.75 9.78
N ALA A 61 -6.99 11.57 10.28
CA ALA A 61 -7.02 11.29 11.71
C ALA A 61 -5.72 10.69 12.27
N PHE A 62 -4.92 10.00 11.45
CA PHE A 62 -3.78 9.20 11.93
C PHE A 62 -2.44 9.49 11.23
N PHE A 63 -2.43 10.01 9.99
CA PHE A 63 -1.22 10.25 9.21
C PHE A 63 -0.90 11.74 9.04
#